data_AF-A0A250V559-F1
#
_entry.id   AF-A0A250V559-F1
#
_cell.length_a   1.000
_cell.length_b   1.000
_cell.length_c   1.000
_cell.angle_alpha   90.00
_cell.angle_beta   90.00
_cell.angle_gamma   90.00
#
_symmetry.space_group_name_H-M   'P 1'
#
loop_
_entity.id
_entity.type
_entity.pdbx_description
1 polymer ?
#
loop_
_entity_poly.entity_id
_entity_poly.type
_entity_poly.pdbx_seq_one_letter_code
_entity_poly.pdbx_strand_id
1 'polypeptide(L)'
;MSAAQAPADTEAYEMLRRYGSHSSAFLAMNSGNRRFRTDGVDGFVPYRQAGRRHLFQLGGPVCAVEDRPSLLTALLARAGRERRRVAAVQLSRPQAELHAGHGFVVNQFGASFSIALDGYSLGGQRMVKVRNMVNRARREGVSVTEVPAEERDGAKVTAALDAVDTAWLRAKGRHVKELEFLIGERGGPGAPHRRLFTAVHEGRTVGYVSYSPVFGEHAGWLYDLTRRLPDAPPGTVELLFATALRQFQDEGCGWLHLGFTPFVQLGPDTAAPGPTSAFLHRCVEVLAAKGRAVYPAAAQESFKLKWRPQLIEPEYLAFQGRVSPGAVWQLMRLTKSV
;
A
#
# COMPACT_ATOMS: atom_id res chain seq x y z
N MET A 1 13.43 -7.42 -16.27
CA MET A 1 14.67 -6.61 -16.22
C MET A 1 15.16 -6.70 -14.81
N SER A 2 16.30 -7.37 -14.60
CA SER A 2 16.93 -7.49 -13.28
C SER A 2 17.15 -6.09 -12.71
N ALA A 3 16.44 -5.77 -11.62
CA ALA A 3 16.68 -4.55 -10.89
C ALA A 3 18.04 -4.71 -10.21
N ALA A 4 19.07 -4.05 -10.74
CA ALA A 4 20.33 -3.89 -10.03
C ALA A 4 20.01 -3.41 -8.61
N GLN A 5 20.54 -4.10 -7.59
CA GLN A 5 20.30 -3.80 -6.18
C GLN A 5 20.66 -2.34 -5.91
N ALA A 6 19.64 -1.50 -5.73
CA ALA A 6 19.85 -0.18 -5.16
C ALA A 6 20.38 -0.38 -3.73
N PRO A 7 21.42 0.37 -3.31
CA PRO A 7 21.92 0.28 -1.94
C PRO A 7 20.78 0.54 -0.95
N ALA A 8 20.79 -0.20 0.16
CA ALA A 8 19.77 -0.08 1.20
C ALA A 8 19.74 1.36 1.76
N ASP A 9 18.56 1.98 1.78
CA ASP A 9 18.41 3.35 2.25
C ASP A 9 18.16 3.38 3.76
N THR A 10 19.24 3.11 4.51
CA THR A 10 19.20 2.93 5.97
C THR A 10 18.68 4.18 6.69
N GLU A 11 19.01 5.38 6.19
CA GLU A 11 18.56 6.64 6.81
C GLU A 11 17.04 6.81 6.72
N ALA A 12 16.45 6.62 5.53
CA ALA A 12 15.01 6.71 5.38
C ALA A 12 14.27 5.60 6.13
N TYR A 13 14.84 4.40 6.20
CA TYR A 13 14.33 3.33 7.03
C TYR A 13 14.27 3.73 8.51
N GLU A 14 15.36 4.27 9.07
CA GLU A 14 15.40 4.70 10.47
C GLU A 14 14.44 5.87 10.75
N MET A 15 14.24 6.79 9.80
CA MET A 15 13.21 7.83 9.93
C MET A 15 11.80 7.25 9.91
N LEU A 16 11.51 6.28 9.04
CA LEU A 16 10.22 5.57 9.04
C LEU A 16 10.01 4.78 10.32
N ARG A 17 11.07 4.14 10.85
CA ARG A 17 11.01 3.40 12.12
C ARG A 17 10.67 4.31 13.29
N ARG A 18 11.23 5.53 13.31
CA ARG A 18 11.00 6.53 14.37
C ARG A 18 9.66 7.26 14.23
N TYR A 19 9.29 7.66 13.01
CA TYR A 19 8.21 8.63 12.79
C TYR A 19 7.06 8.11 11.91
N GLY A 20 7.18 6.91 11.34
CA GLY A 20 6.13 6.28 10.55
C GLY A 20 4.92 5.95 11.42
N SER A 21 3.75 6.46 11.04
CA SER A 21 2.52 6.30 11.80
C SER A 21 1.32 5.88 10.94
N HIS A 22 1.57 5.40 9.72
CA HIS A 22 0.54 4.99 8.77
C HIS A 22 0.85 3.60 8.23
N SER A 23 -0.16 2.75 8.06
CA SER A 23 0.02 1.36 7.63
C SER A 23 0.70 1.19 6.27
N SER A 24 0.66 2.23 5.43
CA SER A 24 1.36 2.26 4.13
C SER A 24 2.56 3.22 4.08
N ALA A 25 3.04 3.71 5.23
CA ALA A 25 4.18 4.64 5.28
C ALA A 25 5.44 4.06 4.62
N PHE A 26 5.65 2.74 4.72
CA PHE A 26 6.80 2.07 4.13
C PHE A 26 6.87 2.15 2.60
N LEU A 27 5.73 2.42 1.92
CA LEU A 27 5.71 2.66 0.48
C LEU A 27 6.59 3.85 0.08
N ALA A 28 6.92 4.76 1.02
CA ALA A 28 7.92 5.81 0.81
C ALA A 28 9.28 5.29 0.31
N MET A 29 9.62 4.03 0.63
CA MET A 29 10.85 3.35 0.22
C MET A 29 10.81 2.81 -1.22
N ASN A 30 9.63 2.79 -1.86
CA ASN A 30 9.50 2.28 -3.21
C ASN A 30 10.38 3.06 -4.19
N SER A 31 10.93 2.32 -5.16
CA SER A 31 11.70 2.87 -6.26
C SER A 31 10.92 3.95 -6.99
N GLY A 32 11.60 5.02 -7.38
CA GLY A 32 11.00 6.19 -8.03
C GLY A 32 10.33 7.19 -7.08
N ASN A 33 10.13 6.87 -5.80
CA ASN A 33 9.78 7.88 -4.80
C ASN A 33 11.00 8.74 -4.48
N ARG A 34 10.78 10.05 -4.46
CA ARG A 34 11.73 11.05 -4.01
C ARG A 34 11.36 11.47 -2.59
N ARG A 35 12.33 12.00 -1.86
CA ARG A 35 12.16 12.47 -0.49
C ARG A 35 12.55 13.93 -0.41
N PHE A 36 11.61 14.79 -0.05
CA PHE A 36 11.87 16.20 0.20
C PHE A 36 12.30 16.37 1.66
N ARG A 37 13.38 17.10 1.88
CA ARG A 37 13.93 17.44 3.21
C ARG A 37 14.16 18.94 3.29
N THR A 38 14.21 19.45 4.50
CA THR A 38 14.57 20.85 4.80
C THR A 38 15.50 20.88 6.01
N ASP A 39 16.32 21.92 6.09
CA ASP A 39 17.20 22.12 7.25
C ASP A 39 16.36 22.35 8.52
N GLY A 40 16.84 21.83 9.65
CA GLY A 40 16.21 22.00 10.96
C GLY A 40 15.07 21.03 11.27
N VAL A 41 14.68 20.14 10.33
CA VAL A 41 13.71 19.07 10.59
C VAL A 41 14.32 17.71 10.30
N ASP A 42 14.32 16.83 11.30
CA ASP A 42 14.72 15.43 11.13
C ASP A 42 13.57 14.63 10.51
N GLY A 43 13.51 14.63 9.18
CA GLY A 43 12.51 13.86 8.46
C GLY A 43 12.41 14.20 6.98
N PHE A 44 11.38 13.66 6.34
CA PHE A 44 11.14 13.88 4.92
C PHE A 44 9.66 13.80 4.53
N VAL A 45 9.32 14.34 3.36
CA VAL A 45 8.03 14.09 2.69
C VAL A 45 8.27 13.22 1.45
N PRO A 46 7.71 12.00 1.37
CA PRO A 46 7.84 11.17 0.19
C PRO A 46 6.90 11.67 -0.92
N TYR A 47 7.42 11.77 -2.14
CA TYR A 47 6.65 12.25 -3.28
C TYR A 47 7.16 11.70 -4.61
N ARG A 48 6.30 11.74 -5.64
CA ARG A 48 6.71 11.61 -7.04
C ARG A 48 6.42 12.89 -7.81
N GLN A 49 7.19 13.13 -8.86
CA GLN A 49 6.86 14.17 -9.82
C GLN A 49 6.07 13.54 -10.97
N ALA A 50 4.91 14.13 -11.31
CA ALA A 50 4.17 13.70 -12.49
C ALA A 50 3.82 14.91 -13.37
N GLY A 51 4.27 14.83 -14.62
CA GLY A 51 4.25 15.96 -15.54
C GLY A 51 5.05 17.17 -15.03
N ARG A 52 4.82 18.33 -15.67
CA ARG A 52 5.54 19.57 -15.37
C ARG A 52 4.97 20.37 -14.21
N ARG A 53 3.75 20.05 -13.76
CA ARG A 53 2.96 20.92 -12.87
C ARG A 53 2.64 20.33 -11.50
N HIS A 54 2.92 19.06 -11.24
CA HIS A 54 2.46 18.41 -10.01
C HIS A 54 3.58 17.68 -9.26
N LEU A 55 3.51 17.76 -7.94
CA LEU A 55 4.16 16.86 -6.99
C LEU A 55 3.06 16.04 -6.33
N PHE A 56 3.19 14.72 -6.36
CA PHE A 56 2.28 13.79 -5.72
C PHE A 56 2.94 13.23 -4.46
N GLN A 57 2.58 13.78 -3.32
CA GLN A 57 2.99 13.32 -2.00
C GLN A 57 2.26 12.03 -1.64
N LEU A 58 2.95 11.10 -0.99
CA LEU A 58 2.42 9.83 -0.49
C LEU A 58 2.31 9.85 1.04
N GLY A 59 1.11 9.73 1.60
CA GLY A 59 0.92 9.92 3.04
C GLY A 59 1.31 11.32 3.52
N GLY A 60 1.53 11.48 4.82
CA GLY A 60 1.97 12.74 5.43
C GLY A 60 3.49 12.87 5.55
N PRO A 61 3.98 14.01 6.10
CA PRO A 61 5.38 14.15 6.48
C PRO A 61 5.84 13.08 7.48
N VAL A 62 7.01 12.49 7.24
CA VAL A 62 7.68 11.50 8.11
C VAL A 62 8.72 12.24 8.96
N CYS A 63 8.28 12.76 10.10
CA CYS A 63 9.06 13.52 11.09
C CYS A 63 8.30 13.54 12.43
N ALA A 64 8.92 14.11 13.46
CA ALA A 64 8.26 14.39 14.74
C ALA A 64 6.96 15.18 14.53
N VAL A 65 5.96 14.98 15.39
CA VAL A 65 4.59 15.48 15.19
C VAL A 65 4.57 17.01 15.09
N GLU A 66 5.34 17.65 15.97
CA GLU A 66 5.58 19.08 16.09
C GLU A 66 6.22 19.70 14.83
N ASP A 67 7.01 18.94 14.07
CA ASP A 67 7.71 19.42 12.88
C ASP A 67 6.91 19.27 11.58
N ARG A 68 5.82 18.48 11.60
CA ARG A 68 5.01 18.20 10.41
C ARG A 68 4.49 19.45 9.71
N PRO A 69 3.96 20.49 10.41
CA PRO A 69 3.53 21.73 9.76
C PRO A 69 4.69 22.48 9.08
N SER A 70 5.85 22.55 9.73
CA SER A 70 7.04 23.22 9.21
C SER A 70 7.56 22.53 7.95
N LEU A 71 7.65 21.19 7.98
CA LEU A 71 8.13 20.41 6.85
C LEU A 71 7.16 20.45 5.65
N LEU A 72 5.85 20.39 5.91
CA LEU A 72 4.85 20.57 4.85
C LEU A 72 4.91 21.97 4.25
N THR A 73 5.00 23.02 5.08
CA THR A 73 5.17 24.41 4.63
C THR A 73 6.39 24.58 3.73
N ALA A 74 7.53 23.97 4.10
CA ALA A 74 8.75 24.00 3.30
C ALA A 74 8.57 23.31 1.93
N LEU A 75 7.86 22.17 1.88
CA LEU A 75 7.53 21.50 0.62
C LEU A 75 6.65 22.40 -0.27
N LEU A 76 5.62 23.02 0.30
CA LEU A 76 4.72 23.91 -0.44
C LEU A 76 5.46 25.12 -0.99
N ALA A 77 6.35 25.72 -0.20
CA ALA A 77 7.20 26.82 -0.65
C ALA A 77 8.12 26.38 -1.81
N ARG A 78 8.73 25.19 -1.72
CA ARG A 78 9.52 24.63 -2.82
C ARG A 78 8.69 24.41 -4.07
N ALA A 79 7.52 23.79 -3.95
CA ALA A 79 6.60 23.57 -5.05
C ALA A 79 6.20 24.89 -5.72
N GLY A 80 5.91 25.92 -4.93
CA GLY A 80 5.61 27.27 -5.41
C GLY A 80 6.75 27.87 -6.24
N ARG A 81 7.99 27.82 -5.75
CA ARG A 81 9.18 28.27 -6.50
C ARG A 81 9.36 27.53 -7.82
N GLU A 82 9.07 26.23 -7.84
CA GLU A 82 9.13 25.39 -9.03
C GLU A 82 7.89 25.52 -9.95
N ARG A 83 6.93 26.40 -9.62
CA ARG A 83 5.63 26.57 -10.31
C ARG A 83 4.84 25.27 -10.41
N ARG A 84 4.91 24.45 -9.36
CA ARG A 84 4.18 23.19 -9.19
C ARG A 84 3.10 23.34 -8.13
N ARG A 85 2.11 22.45 -8.20
CA ARG A 85 1.08 22.23 -7.19
C ARG A 85 1.30 20.89 -6.51
N VAL A 86 0.97 20.82 -5.23
CA VAL A 86 1.04 19.57 -4.47
C VAL A 86 -0.34 18.92 -4.43
N ALA A 87 -0.36 17.62 -4.68
CA ALA A 87 -1.47 16.74 -4.32
C ALA A 87 -0.91 15.67 -3.38
N ALA A 88 -1.62 15.34 -2.32
CA ALA A 88 -1.25 14.30 -1.38
C ALA A 88 -2.27 13.17 -1.46
N VAL A 89 -1.78 11.93 -1.41
CA VAL A 89 -2.61 10.74 -1.55
C VAL A 89 -2.38 9.78 -0.41
N GLN A 90 -3.42 9.05 -0.04
CA GLN A 90 -3.36 8.06 1.05
C GLN A 90 -2.95 8.70 2.38
N LEU A 91 -3.62 9.81 2.71
CA LEU A 91 -3.49 10.46 3.99
C LEU A 91 -4.41 9.79 5.00
N SER A 92 -3.87 9.51 6.20
CA SER A 92 -4.69 9.29 7.39
C SER A 92 -5.48 10.54 7.77
N ARG A 93 -6.49 10.41 8.64
CA ARG A 93 -7.28 11.56 9.11
C ARG A 93 -6.42 12.69 9.72
N PRO A 94 -5.51 12.46 10.68
CA PRO A 94 -4.70 13.55 11.25
C PRO A 94 -3.80 14.24 10.21
N GLN A 95 -3.29 13.48 9.24
CA GLN A 95 -2.52 14.05 8.14
C GLN A 95 -3.41 14.87 7.21
N ALA A 96 -4.62 14.42 6.94
CA ALA A 96 -5.59 15.14 6.12
C ALA A 96 -6.05 16.46 6.77
N GLU A 97 -6.24 16.49 8.09
CA GLU A 97 -6.51 17.71 8.88
C GLU A 97 -5.36 18.72 8.77
N LEU A 98 -4.11 18.24 8.88
CA LEU A 98 -2.92 19.08 8.67
C LEU A 98 -2.92 19.73 7.27
N HIS A 99 -3.27 18.96 6.23
CA HIS A 99 -3.30 19.50 4.86
C HIS A 99 -4.45 20.50 4.67
N ALA A 100 -5.62 20.24 5.25
CA ALA A 100 -6.73 21.19 5.24
C ALA A 100 -6.34 22.52 5.89
N GLY A 101 -5.60 22.48 7.01
CA GLY A 101 -5.00 23.64 7.67
C GLY A 101 -3.97 24.41 6.82
N HIS A 102 -3.50 23.84 5.71
CA HIS A 102 -2.64 24.48 4.71
C HIS A 102 -3.37 24.80 3.39
N GLY A 103 -4.70 24.91 3.43
CA GLY A 103 -5.52 25.36 2.31
C GLY A 103 -5.74 24.30 1.23
N PHE A 104 -5.60 23.02 1.58
CA PHE A 104 -5.98 21.93 0.69
C PHE A 104 -7.49 21.69 0.75
N VAL A 105 -8.04 21.25 -0.38
CA VAL A 105 -9.33 20.56 -0.38
C VAL A 105 -9.09 19.07 -0.19
N VAL A 106 -9.92 18.42 0.63
CA VAL A 106 -9.74 17.04 1.06
C VAL A 106 -11.01 16.23 0.80
N ASN A 107 -10.86 15.06 0.20
CA ASN A 107 -11.96 14.11 0.02
C ASN A 107 -11.50 12.71 0.44
N GLN A 108 -12.37 11.97 1.11
CA GLN A 108 -12.14 10.53 1.32
C GLN A 108 -12.17 9.85 -0.05
N PHE A 109 -11.25 8.91 -0.29
CA PHE A 109 -11.21 8.16 -1.54
C PHE A 109 -11.09 6.66 -1.33
N GLY A 110 -11.11 6.17 -0.09
CA GLY A 110 -11.16 4.74 0.21
C GLY A 110 -10.94 4.48 1.70
N ALA A 111 -10.49 3.27 2.00
CA ALA A 111 -10.14 2.87 3.36
C ALA A 111 -9.00 1.84 3.40
N SER A 112 -8.30 1.82 4.53
CA SER A 112 -7.32 0.80 4.90
C SER A 112 -7.93 -0.14 5.94
N PHE A 113 -7.52 -1.40 5.91
CA PHE A 113 -8.09 -2.47 6.73
C PHE A 113 -6.97 -3.16 7.52
N SER A 114 -7.19 -3.36 8.81
CA SER A 114 -6.16 -3.92 9.71
C SER A 114 -6.76 -4.95 10.65
N ILE A 115 -5.98 -6.01 10.89
CA ILE A 115 -6.30 -7.09 11.81
C ILE A 115 -5.44 -6.93 13.06
N ALA A 116 -6.07 -6.79 14.22
CA ALA A 116 -5.36 -6.96 15.49
C ALA A 116 -5.04 -8.45 15.66
N LEU A 117 -3.77 -8.78 15.86
CA LEU A 117 -3.31 -10.18 15.92
C LEU A 117 -3.56 -10.81 17.29
N ASP A 118 -3.59 -10.00 18.35
CA ASP A 118 -3.96 -10.47 19.69
C ASP A 118 -5.39 -11.04 19.69
N GLY A 119 -5.53 -12.25 20.22
CA GLY A 119 -6.78 -13.00 20.25
C GLY A 119 -7.38 -13.35 18.88
N TYR A 120 -6.73 -13.02 17.75
CA TYR A 120 -7.27 -13.36 16.44
C TYR A 120 -7.25 -14.86 16.18
N SER A 121 -8.36 -15.38 15.67
CA SER A 121 -8.47 -16.80 15.37
C SER A 121 -9.21 -17.03 14.06
N LEU A 122 -8.70 -17.97 13.27
CA LEU A 122 -9.45 -18.55 12.15
C LEU A 122 -10.55 -19.50 12.63
N GLY A 123 -10.74 -19.70 13.94
CA GLY A 123 -11.81 -20.51 14.52
C GLY A 123 -13.22 -19.91 14.38
N GLY A 124 -14.23 -20.69 14.77
CA GLY A 124 -15.63 -20.24 14.82
C GLY A 124 -16.39 -20.27 13.48
N GLN A 125 -17.70 -20.02 13.54
CA GLN A 125 -18.61 -20.16 12.38
C GLN A 125 -18.33 -19.14 11.27
N ARG A 126 -17.97 -17.90 11.64
CA ARG A 126 -17.76 -16.81 10.68
C ARG A 126 -16.52 -17.00 9.78
N MET A 127 -15.59 -17.88 10.17
CA MET A 127 -14.34 -18.15 9.43
C MET A 127 -14.35 -19.47 8.65
N VAL A 128 -15.48 -20.20 8.61
CA VAL A 128 -15.59 -21.52 7.94
C VAL A 128 -15.16 -21.45 6.47
N LYS A 129 -15.61 -20.45 5.71
CA LYS A 129 -15.26 -20.30 4.29
C LYS A 129 -13.75 -20.12 4.10
N VAL A 130 -13.11 -19.30 4.93
CA VAL A 130 -11.65 -19.07 4.90
C VAL A 130 -10.91 -20.35 5.25
N ARG A 131 -11.29 -21.02 6.35
CA ARG A 131 -10.67 -22.31 6.74
C ARG A 131 -10.80 -23.36 5.65
N ASN A 132 -11.95 -23.45 4.98
CA ASN A 132 -12.16 -24.40 3.89
C ASN A 132 -11.23 -24.13 2.71
N MET A 133 -11.00 -22.87 2.35
CA MET A 133 -10.03 -22.48 1.30
C MET A 133 -8.59 -22.85 1.70
N VAL A 134 -8.19 -22.54 2.94
CA VAL A 134 -6.86 -22.90 3.46
C VAL A 134 -6.66 -24.42 3.46
N ASN A 135 -7.63 -25.18 3.97
CA ASN A 135 -7.57 -26.64 4.04
C ASN A 135 -7.63 -27.27 2.65
N ARG A 136 -8.34 -26.65 1.69
CA ARG A 136 -8.36 -27.10 0.31
C ARG A 136 -6.98 -26.99 -0.33
N ALA A 137 -6.32 -25.82 -0.25
CA ALA A 137 -4.98 -25.64 -0.80
C ALA A 137 -3.97 -26.63 -0.21
N ARG A 138 -4.03 -26.88 1.11
CA ARG A 138 -3.18 -27.90 1.76
C ARG A 138 -3.45 -29.31 1.24
N ARG A 139 -4.72 -29.71 1.09
CA ARG A 139 -5.09 -31.03 0.53
C ARG A 139 -4.68 -31.19 -0.92
N GLU A 140 -4.69 -30.10 -1.69
CA GLU A 140 -4.16 -30.04 -3.05
C GLU A 140 -2.62 -29.99 -3.08
N GLY A 141 -1.92 -30.09 -1.94
CA GLY A 141 -0.46 -30.22 -1.89
C GLY A 141 0.31 -28.90 -1.91
N VAL A 142 -0.37 -27.75 -1.70
CA VAL A 142 0.32 -26.46 -1.56
C VAL A 142 1.01 -26.38 -0.20
N SER A 143 2.30 -26.06 -0.23
CA SER A 143 3.09 -25.70 0.95
C SER A 143 3.42 -24.21 0.93
N VAL A 144 3.50 -23.58 2.09
CA VAL A 144 3.89 -22.17 2.24
C VAL A 144 4.97 -22.05 3.29
N THR A 145 6.03 -21.31 2.97
CA THR A 145 7.10 -20.98 3.91
C THR A 145 7.55 -19.54 3.72
N GLU A 146 8.07 -18.94 4.80
CA GLU A 146 8.91 -17.75 4.68
C GLU A 146 10.23 -18.12 3.98
N VAL A 147 10.70 -17.23 3.12
CA VAL A 147 12.03 -17.33 2.50
C VAL A 147 13.04 -16.71 3.46
N PRO A 148 14.11 -17.43 3.85
CA PRO A 148 15.18 -16.87 4.69
C PRO A 148 15.75 -15.57 4.09
N ALA A 149 16.09 -14.61 4.95
CA ALA A 149 16.51 -13.28 4.51
C ALA A 149 17.75 -13.33 3.61
N GLU A 150 18.68 -14.23 3.90
CA GLU A 150 19.90 -14.51 3.16
C GLU A 150 19.66 -15.15 1.78
N GLU A 151 18.54 -15.86 1.60
CA GLU A 151 18.18 -16.52 0.35
C GLU A 151 17.28 -15.66 -0.56
N ARG A 152 16.62 -14.65 0.02
CA ARG A 152 15.58 -13.85 -0.64
C ARG A 152 16.04 -13.26 -1.96
N ASP A 153 17.26 -12.74 -1.99
CA ASP A 153 17.83 -12.07 -3.16
C ASP A 153 18.69 -13.03 -4.00
N GLY A 154 18.69 -14.33 -3.67
CA GLY A 154 19.36 -15.38 -4.42
C GLY A 154 18.76 -15.58 -5.81
N ALA A 155 19.59 -16.00 -6.76
CA ALA A 155 19.20 -16.16 -8.17
C ALA A 155 18.01 -17.13 -8.36
N LYS A 156 17.95 -18.20 -7.57
CA LYS A 156 16.87 -19.19 -7.62
C LYS A 156 15.51 -18.59 -7.23
N VAL A 157 15.47 -17.88 -6.10
CA VAL A 157 14.25 -17.22 -5.61
C VAL A 157 13.83 -16.14 -6.59
N THR A 158 14.77 -15.29 -7.02
CA THR A 158 14.50 -14.23 -8.00
C THR A 158 13.90 -14.77 -9.30
N ALA A 159 14.50 -15.82 -9.88
CA ALA A 159 14.00 -16.43 -11.12
C ALA A 159 12.59 -17.02 -10.95
N ALA A 160 12.30 -17.65 -9.81
CA ALA A 160 10.98 -18.21 -9.52
C ALA A 160 9.91 -17.11 -9.42
N LEU A 161 10.22 -16.00 -8.75
CA LEU A 161 9.30 -14.87 -8.59
C LEU A 161 9.10 -14.12 -9.92
N ASP A 162 10.16 -13.93 -10.70
CA ASP A 162 10.08 -13.33 -12.04
C ASP A 162 9.18 -14.14 -12.99
N ALA A 163 9.20 -15.48 -12.87
CA ALA A 163 8.30 -16.35 -13.63
C ALA A 163 6.83 -16.17 -13.20
N VAL A 164 6.57 -16.07 -11.89
CA VAL A 164 5.23 -15.76 -11.36
C VAL A 164 4.76 -14.38 -11.81
N ASP A 165 5.62 -13.37 -11.73
CA ASP A 165 5.37 -12.00 -12.19
C ASP A 165 4.95 -12.01 -13.66
N THR A 166 5.79 -12.61 -14.52
CA THR A 166 5.55 -12.67 -15.96
C THR A 166 4.23 -13.36 -16.32
N ALA A 167 3.94 -14.51 -15.70
CA ALA A 167 2.71 -15.25 -15.96
C ALA A 167 1.47 -14.50 -15.45
N TRP A 168 1.55 -13.89 -14.27
CA TRP A 168 0.46 -13.09 -13.70
C TRP A 168 0.12 -11.89 -14.58
N LEU A 169 1.12 -11.14 -15.06
CA LEU A 169 0.89 -10.03 -15.99
C LEU A 169 0.23 -10.50 -17.29
N ARG A 170 0.76 -11.56 -17.91
CA ARG A 170 0.22 -12.10 -19.17
C ARG A 170 -1.25 -12.47 -19.04
N ALA A 171 -1.64 -13.08 -17.92
CA ALA A 171 -3.03 -13.46 -17.65
C ALA A 171 -3.98 -12.28 -17.45
N LYS A 172 -3.47 -11.08 -17.11
CA LYS A 172 -4.27 -9.86 -17.00
C LYS A 172 -4.60 -9.23 -18.37
N GLY A 173 -3.90 -9.63 -19.42
CA GLY A 173 -4.08 -9.14 -20.79
C GLY A 173 -2.94 -8.22 -21.26
N ARG A 174 -2.72 -8.17 -22.58
CA ARG A 174 -1.55 -7.56 -23.23
C ARG A 174 -1.33 -6.07 -22.93
N HIS A 175 -2.37 -5.35 -22.51
CA HIS A 175 -2.32 -3.91 -22.25
C HIS A 175 -2.31 -3.55 -20.76
N VAL A 176 -2.36 -4.53 -19.85
CA VAL A 176 -2.37 -4.26 -18.41
C VAL A 176 -0.94 -4.05 -17.92
N LYS A 177 -0.70 -2.89 -17.30
CA LYS A 177 0.56 -2.56 -16.64
C LYS A 177 0.48 -2.90 -15.16
N GLU A 178 1.63 -3.16 -14.55
CA GLU A 178 1.70 -3.19 -13.09
C GLU A 178 1.33 -1.83 -12.54
N LEU A 179 0.34 -1.81 -11.65
CA LEU A 179 0.02 -0.63 -10.86
C LEU A 179 1.23 -0.29 -9.98
N GLU A 180 1.48 1.00 -9.79
CA GLU A 180 2.62 1.48 -9.02
C GLU A 180 2.21 2.62 -8.08
N PHE A 181 3.18 3.13 -7.31
CA PHE A 181 3.05 4.26 -6.37
C PHE A 181 2.26 3.94 -5.09
N LEU A 182 1.03 3.42 -5.20
CA LEU A 182 0.16 3.04 -4.07
C LEU A 182 0.24 1.54 -3.71
N ILE A 183 1.22 0.84 -4.27
CA ILE A 183 1.46 -0.59 -4.07
C ILE A 183 2.95 -0.77 -3.86
N GLY A 184 3.34 -1.67 -2.97
CA GLY A 184 4.73 -2.04 -2.78
C GLY A 184 5.35 -2.74 -3.97
N GLU A 185 6.65 -2.93 -3.83
CA GLU A 185 7.48 -3.63 -4.77
C GLU A 185 8.19 -4.78 -4.07
N ARG A 186 8.67 -5.76 -4.83
CA ARG A 186 9.47 -6.85 -4.26
C ARG A 186 10.91 -6.41 -4.00
N GLY A 187 11.50 -5.69 -4.96
CA GLY A 187 12.89 -5.21 -4.92
C GLY A 187 13.03 -3.79 -4.37
N GLY A 188 14.08 -3.10 -4.82
CA GLY A 188 14.32 -1.69 -4.52
C GLY A 188 14.81 -1.40 -3.10
N PRO A 189 14.88 -0.12 -2.72
CA PRO A 189 15.58 0.32 -1.50
C PRO A 189 15.01 -0.25 -0.20
N GLY A 190 13.71 -0.58 -0.18
CA GLY A 190 13.04 -1.17 0.97
C GLY A 190 13.14 -2.70 1.06
N ALA A 191 13.63 -3.39 0.01
CA ALA A 191 13.67 -4.84 -0.03
C ALA A 191 14.31 -5.48 1.22
N PRO A 192 15.47 -5.03 1.72
CA PRO A 192 16.13 -5.61 2.90
C PRO A 192 15.22 -5.80 4.11
N HIS A 193 14.25 -4.91 4.31
CA HIS A 193 13.38 -4.92 5.48
C HIS A 193 12.02 -5.61 5.25
N ARG A 194 11.80 -6.15 4.04
CA ARG A 194 10.58 -6.88 3.70
C ARG A 194 10.75 -8.37 3.96
N ARG A 195 9.65 -8.98 4.38
CA ARG A 195 9.51 -10.42 4.55
C ARG A 195 8.82 -11.01 3.33
N LEU A 196 9.24 -12.20 2.92
CA LEU A 196 8.73 -12.85 1.72
C LEU A 196 8.24 -14.25 2.06
N PHE A 197 6.99 -14.54 1.73
CA PHE A 197 6.42 -15.88 1.82
C PHE A 197 6.14 -16.41 0.42
N THR A 198 6.48 -17.67 0.18
CA THR A 198 6.25 -18.34 -1.11
C THR A 198 5.34 -19.53 -0.95
N ALA A 199 4.52 -19.76 -1.96
CA ALA A 199 3.68 -20.95 -2.08
C ALA A 199 4.28 -21.87 -3.13
N VAL A 200 4.49 -23.13 -2.77
CA VAL A 200 5.04 -24.18 -3.65
C VAL A 200 4.00 -25.28 -3.84
N HIS A 201 3.79 -25.67 -5.08
CA HIS A 201 2.94 -26.78 -5.49
C HIS A 201 3.69 -27.61 -6.53
N GLU A 202 3.76 -28.93 -6.34
CA GLU A 202 4.50 -29.85 -7.22
C GLU A 202 5.95 -29.41 -7.49
N GLY A 203 6.65 -28.94 -6.44
CA GLY A 203 8.04 -28.48 -6.54
C GLY A 203 8.24 -27.13 -7.23
N ARG A 204 7.17 -26.46 -7.66
CA ARG A 204 7.20 -25.16 -8.34
C ARG A 204 6.60 -24.06 -7.49
N THR A 205 7.23 -22.88 -7.47
CA THR A 205 6.64 -21.69 -6.86
C THR A 205 5.44 -21.22 -7.68
N VAL A 206 4.25 -21.23 -7.06
CA VAL A 206 2.96 -20.88 -7.70
C VAL A 206 2.37 -19.57 -7.19
N GLY A 207 2.97 -18.96 -6.17
CA GLY A 207 2.57 -17.66 -5.68
C GLY A 207 3.49 -17.16 -4.57
N TYR A 208 3.35 -15.88 -4.23
CA TYR A 208 4.10 -15.26 -3.15
C TYR A 208 3.35 -14.06 -2.57
N VAL A 209 3.73 -13.67 -1.36
CA VAL A 209 3.37 -12.40 -0.73
C VAL A 209 4.61 -11.77 -0.10
N SER A 210 4.76 -10.47 -0.32
CA SER A 210 5.73 -9.61 0.37
C SER A 210 5.02 -8.83 1.47
N TYR A 211 5.64 -8.76 2.64
CA TYR A 211 5.18 -7.94 3.76
C TYR A 211 6.16 -6.81 4.06
N SER A 212 5.65 -5.58 4.12
CA SER A 212 6.41 -4.40 4.50
C SER A 212 6.19 -4.06 5.98
N PRO A 213 7.21 -3.61 6.72
CA PRO A 213 7.04 -3.31 8.14
C PRO A 213 6.16 -2.07 8.33
N VAL A 214 5.37 -2.10 9.40
CA VAL A 214 4.57 -0.96 9.87
C VAL A 214 5.04 -0.59 11.27
N PHE A 215 5.19 0.71 11.50
CA PHE A 215 5.68 1.28 12.75
C PHE A 215 4.62 2.16 13.42
N GLY A 216 4.93 2.66 14.62
CA GLY A 216 4.05 3.52 15.40
C GLY A 216 3.05 2.72 16.25
N GLU A 217 1.91 3.33 16.54
CA GLU A 217 0.88 2.79 17.45
C GLU A 217 0.34 1.42 17.01
N HIS A 218 0.12 1.24 15.70
CA HIS A 218 -0.33 -0.01 15.12
C HIS A 218 0.83 -0.77 14.46
N ALA A 219 1.95 -0.95 15.18
CA ALA A 219 3.12 -1.64 14.63
C ALA A 219 2.82 -3.11 14.25
N GLY A 220 3.41 -3.56 13.14
CA GLY A 220 3.10 -4.85 12.55
C GLY A 220 3.60 -4.99 11.11
N TRP A 221 2.82 -5.68 10.28
CA TRP A 221 3.20 -5.98 8.89
C TRP A 221 2.07 -5.64 7.91
N LEU A 222 2.41 -5.00 6.79
CA LEU A 222 1.52 -4.72 5.68
C LEU A 222 1.58 -5.84 4.65
N TYR A 223 0.43 -6.45 4.34
CA TYR A 223 0.20 -7.28 3.16
C TYR A 223 0.35 -6.40 1.91
N ASP A 224 1.56 -6.36 1.36
CA ASP A 224 1.98 -5.27 0.47
C ASP A 224 1.84 -5.65 -1.01
N LEU A 225 2.54 -6.71 -1.42
CA LEU A 225 2.50 -7.22 -2.79
C LEU A 225 2.19 -8.71 -2.78
N THR A 226 1.15 -9.13 -3.52
CA THR A 226 0.82 -10.55 -3.67
C THR A 226 0.55 -10.90 -5.12
N ARG A 227 1.14 -12.01 -5.55
CA ARG A 227 0.93 -12.55 -6.90
C ARG A 227 0.80 -14.06 -6.83
N ARG A 228 0.02 -14.60 -7.76
CA ARG A 228 -0.14 -16.05 -7.94
C ARG A 228 -0.26 -16.37 -9.41
N LEU A 229 0.16 -17.57 -9.78
CA LEU A 229 -0.10 -18.11 -11.09
C LEU A 229 -1.61 -18.35 -11.28
N PRO A 230 -2.13 -18.23 -12.52
CA PRO A 230 -3.53 -18.50 -12.82
C PRO A 230 -3.96 -19.94 -12.46
N ASP A 231 -3.06 -20.89 -12.68
CA ASP A 231 -3.19 -22.33 -12.43
C ASP A 231 -2.88 -22.74 -10.98
N ALA A 232 -2.55 -21.80 -10.10
CA ALA A 232 -2.34 -22.11 -8.68
C ALA A 232 -3.63 -22.68 -8.04
N PRO A 233 -3.53 -23.75 -7.24
CA PRO A 233 -4.64 -24.33 -6.48
C PRO A 233 -5.55 -23.31 -5.78
N PRO A 234 -6.89 -23.45 -5.84
CA PRO A 234 -7.80 -22.59 -5.09
C PRO A 234 -7.49 -22.60 -3.59
N GLY A 235 -7.35 -21.41 -3.00
CA GLY A 235 -6.96 -21.26 -1.60
C GLY A 235 -5.47 -20.94 -1.39
N THR A 236 -4.66 -20.91 -2.46
CA THR A 236 -3.22 -20.60 -2.35
C THR A 236 -2.96 -19.26 -1.66
N VAL A 237 -3.69 -18.20 -2.01
CA VAL A 237 -3.52 -16.88 -1.39
C VAL A 237 -4.03 -16.87 0.04
N GLU A 238 -5.13 -17.56 0.33
CA GLU A 238 -5.62 -17.74 1.70
C GLU A 238 -4.61 -18.48 2.57
N LEU A 239 -3.95 -19.51 2.03
CA LEU A 239 -2.91 -20.26 2.73
C LEU A 239 -1.64 -19.40 2.95
N LEU A 240 -1.23 -18.61 1.96
CA LEU A 240 -0.14 -17.62 2.11
C LEU A 240 -0.42 -16.67 3.27
N PHE A 241 -1.60 -16.06 3.27
CA PHE A 241 -2.00 -15.11 4.30
C PHE A 241 -2.13 -15.78 5.67
N ALA A 242 -2.81 -16.92 5.76
CA ALA A 242 -3.00 -17.63 7.03
C ALA A 242 -1.70 -18.13 7.66
N THR A 243 -0.71 -18.50 6.84
CA THR A 243 0.61 -18.94 7.32
C THR A 243 1.40 -17.77 7.88
N ALA A 244 1.49 -16.65 7.15
CA ALA A 244 2.16 -15.45 7.63
C ALA A 244 1.47 -14.87 8.87
N LEU A 245 0.13 -14.82 8.89
CA LEU A 245 -0.64 -14.38 10.05
C LEU A 245 -0.27 -15.18 11.29
N ARG A 246 -0.23 -16.51 11.20
CA ARG A 246 0.13 -17.37 12.34
C ARG A 246 1.57 -17.13 12.80
N GLN A 247 2.50 -17.03 11.86
CA GLN A 247 3.89 -16.77 12.19
C GLN A 247 4.06 -15.42 12.90
N PHE A 248 3.38 -14.36 12.43
CA PHE A 248 3.42 -13.05 13.09
C PHE A 248 2.77 -13.08 14.50
N GLN A 249 1.73 -13.91 14.71
CA GLN A 249 1.18 -14.14 16.04
C GLN A 249 2.20 -14.84 16.96
N ASP A 250 2.86 -15.89 16.48
CA ASP A 250 3.86 -16.65 17.24
C ASP A 250 5.06 -15.76 17.62
N GLU A 251 5.37 -14.74 16.81
CA GLU A 251 6.40 -13.73 17.07
C GLU A 251 5.92 -12.55 17.94
N GLY A 252 4.65 -12.53 18.36
CA GLY A 252 4.09 -11.47 19.19
C GLY A 252 3.87 -10.13 18.46
N CYS A 253 3.74 -10.13 17.14
CA CYS A 253 3.40 -8.92 16.38
C CYS A 253 1.99 -8.43 16.75
N GLY A 254 1.80 -7.11 16.83
CA GLY A 254 0.50 -6.52 17.21
C GLY A 254 -0.54 -6.51 16.08
N TRP A 255 -0.11 -6.19 14.85
CA TRP A 255 -1.03 -5.94 13.74
C TRP A 255 -0.62 -6.61 12.43
N LEU A 256 -1.62 -6.97 11.63
CA LEU A 256 -1.47 -7.35 10.23
C LEU A 256 -2.40 -6.49 9.38
N HIS A 257 -1.82 -5.61 8.58
CA HIS A 257 -2.54 -4.66 7.74
C HIS A 257 -2.81 -5.30 6.37
N LEU A 258 -4.07 -5.30 5.95
CA LEU A 258 -4.51 -5.74 4.63
C LEU A 258 -4.33 -4.63 3.56
N GLY A 259 -3.91 -3.44 3.99
CA GLY A 259 -3.61 -2.29 3.14
C GLY A 259 -4.84 -1.54 2.64
N PHE A 260 -4.60 -0.62 1.72
CA PHE A 260 -5.58 0.31 1.18
C PHE A 260 -6.43 -0.27 0.05
N THR A 261 -7.70 0.12 -0.01
CA THR A 261 -8.58 -0.10 -1.16
C THR A 261 -9.28 1.21 -1.51
N PRO A 262 -9.13 1.72 -2.75
CA PRO A 262 -9.84 2.91 -3.20
C PRO A 262 -11.32 2.62 -3.43
N PHE A 263 -12.13 3.68 -3.33
CA PHE A 263 -13.54 3.76 -3.71
C PHE A 263 -14.50 2.91 -2.86
N VAL A 264 -14.07 2.50 -1.67
CA VAL A 264 -14.87 1.72 -0.73
C VAL A 264 -14.95 2.41 0.63
N GLN A 265 -15.93 2.01 1.45
CA GLN A 265 -16.13 2.55 2.81
C GLN A 265 -16.23 4.09 2.84
N LEU A 266 -16.77 4.70 1.78
CA LEU A 266 -16.86 6.15 1.64
C LEU A 266 -17.92 6.72 2.59
N GLY A 267 -17.51 7.67 3.44
CA GLY A 267 -18.42 8.43 4.29
C GLY A 267 -19.01 9.66 3.57
N PRO A 268 -19.99 10.33 4.21
CA PRO A 268 -20.50 11.60 3.70
C PRO A 268 -19.43 12.70 3.76
N ASP A 269 -19.49 13.66 2.85
CA ASP A 269 -18.54 14.79 2.80
C ASP A 269 -18.53 15.62 4.11
N THR A 270 -19.61 15.63 4.87
CA THR A 270 -19.70 16.30 6.18
C THR A 270 -18.77 15.69 7.23
N ALA A 271 -18.30 14.45 7.03
CA ALA A 271 -17.32 13.81 7.88
C ALA A 271 -15.87 14.07 7.44
N ALA A 272 -15.65 14.83 6.36
CA ALA A 272 -14.31 15.13 5.88
C ALA A 272 -13.56 16.07 6.85
N PRO A 273 -12.23 15.93 6.96
CA PRO A 273 -11.40 16.70 7.89
C PRO A 273 -11.16 18.17 7.47
N GLY A 274 -11.88 18.67 6.46
CA GLY A 274 -11.67 20.01 5.92
C GLY A 274 -12.56 20.31 4.71
N PRO A 275 -12.29 21.41 3.98
CA PRO A 275 -13.06 21.77 2.79
C PRO A 275 -13.01 20.65 1.74
N THR A 276 -14.17 20.25 1.21
CA THR A 276 -14.23 19.21 0.17
C THR A 276 -14.35 19.82 -1.23
N SER A 277 -14.02 19.03 -2.25
CA SER A 277 -14.30 19.37 -3.64
C SER A 277 -15.46 18.52 -4.18
N ALA A 278 -16.58 19.16 -4.53
CA ALA A 278 -17.71 18.49 -5.17
C ALA A 278 -17.31 17.78 -6.48
N PHE A 279 -16.35 18.35 -7.22
CA PHE A 279 -15.80 17.72 -8.42
C PHE A 279 -15.07 16.42 -8.10
N LEU A 280 -14.19 16.40 -7.08
CA LEU A 280 -13.51 15.16 -6.66
C LEU A 280 -14.50 14.14 -6.12
N HIS A 281 -15.43 14.57 -5.28
CA HIS A 281 -16.49 13.71 -4.76
C HIS A 281 -17.19 12.98 -5.91
N ARG A 282 -17.62 13.73 -6.94
CA ARG A 282 -18.25 13.17 -8.12
C ARG A 282 -17.34 12.22 -8.89
N CYS A 283 -16.05 12.54 -9.05
CA CYS A 283 -15.10 11.64 -9.69
C CYS A 283 -14.94 10.32 -8.91
N VAL A 284 -14.84 10.39 -7.59
CA VAL A 284 -14.73 9.23 -6.69
C VAL A 284 -15.99 8.36 -6.79
N GLU A 285 -17.19 8.94 -6.75
CA GLU A 285 -18.45 8.21 -6.93
C GLU A 285 -18.52 7.49 -8.30
N VAL A 286 -18.15 8.19 -9.37
CA VAL A 286 -18.17 7.61 -10.72
C VAL A 286 -17.17 6.46 -10.83
N LEU A 287 -15.97 6.60 -10.26
CA LEU A 287 -14.97 5.53 -10.23
C LEU A 287 -15.40 4.37 -9.32
N ALA A 288 -16.10 4.63 -8.21
CA ALA A 288 -16.68 3.59 -7.37
C ALA A 288 -17.73 2.77 -8.13
N ALA A 289 -18.63 3.46 -8.84
CA ALA A 289 -19.75 2.83 -9.54
C ALA A 289 -19.35 2.16 -10.87
N LYS A 290 -18.41 2.75 -11.61
CA LYS A 290 -18.11 2.37 -13.01
C LYS A 290 -16.65 2.00 -13.25
N GLY A 291 -15.78 2.14 -12.24
CA GLY A 291 -14.34 1.96 -12.37
C GLY A 291 -13.85 0.52 -12.29
N ARG A 292 -14.68 -0.51 -12.47
CA ARG A 292 -14.23 -1.92 -12.44
C ARG A 292 -13.10 -2.19 -13.44
N ALA A 293 -13.10 -1.49 -14.58
CA ALA A 293 -12.03 -1.56 -15.59
C ALA A 293 -10.73 -0.86 -15.16
N VAL A 294 -10.82 0.10 -14.24
CA VAL A 294 -9.67 0.86 -13.69
C VAL A 294 -9.08 0.14 -12.48
N TYR A 295 -9.93 -0.27 -11.53
CA TYR A 295 -9.54 -1.03 -10.34
C TYR A 295 -10.73 -1.86 -9.81
N PRO A 296 -10.57 -3.18 -9.57
CA PRO A 296 -11.64 -4.04 -9.07
C PRO A 296 -11.85 -3.87 -7.55
N ALA A 297 -12.25 -2.67 -7.12
CA ALA A 297 -12.35 -2.25 -5.71
C ALA A 297 -13.21 -3.21 -4.86
N ALA A 298 -14.43 -3.51 -5.29
CA ALA A 298 -15.36 -4.37 -4.56
C ALA A 298 -14.83 -5.80 -4.34
N ALA A 299 -14.08 -6.35 -5.30
CA ALA A 299 -13.47 -7.68 -5.14
C ALA A 299 -12.32 -7.65 -4.13
N GLN A 300 -11.53 -6.57 -4.14
CA GLN A 300 -10.45 -6.38 -3.16
C GLN A 300 -11.00 -6.15 -1.76
N GLU A 301 -12.04 -5.34 -1.60
CA GLU A 301 -12.72 -5.15 -0.33
C GLU A 301 -13.32 -6.46 0.19
N SER A 302 -14.03 -7.21 -0.65
CA SER A 302 -14.58 -8.53 -0.28
C SER A 302 -13.50 -9.50 0.18
N PHE A 303 -12.33 -9.50 -0.49
CA PHE A 303 -11.17 -10.26 -0.04
C PHE A 303 -10.71 -9.85 1.36
N LYS A 304 -10.71 -8.55 1.69
CA LYS A 304 -10.26 -8.05 3.00
C LYS A 304 -11.29 -8.32 4.09
N LEU A 305 -12.56 -8.02 3.84
CA LEU A 305 -13.66 -8.19 4.80
C LEU A 305 -13.87 -9.64 5.23
N LYS A 306 -13.55 -10.63 4.38
CA LYS A 306 -13.64 -12.06 4.77
C LYS A 306 -12.69 -12.41 5.93
N TRP A 307 -11.61 -11.65 6.13
CA TRP A 307 -10.68 -11.80 7.24
C TRP A 307 -11.12 -11.04 8.50
N ARG A 308 -12.25 -10.33 8.44
CA ARG A 308 -12.87 -9.64 9.57
C ARG A 308 -11.91 -8.65 10.28
N PRO A 309 -11.40 -7.65 9.56
CA PRO A 309 -10.56 -6.61 10.15
C PRO A 309 -11.30 -5.89 11.29
N GLN A 310 -10.59 -5.62 12.38
CA GLN A 310 -11.10 -4.90 13.54
C GLN A 310 -10.99 -3.38 13.38
N LEU A 311 -10.05 -2.93 12.57
CA LEU A 311 -9.79 -1.52 12.32
C LEU A 311 -9.95 -1.24 10.82
N ILE A 312 -10.86 -0.33 10.49
CA ILE A 312 -11.10 0.16 9.13
C ILE A 312 -10.97 1.68 9.18
N GLU A 313 -9.96 2.22 8.52
CA GLU A 313 -9.60 3.63 8.61
C GLU A 313 -9.87 4.34 7.28
N PRO A 314 -10.53 5.51 7.28
CA PRO A 314 -10.74 6.28 6.07
C PRO A 314 -9.43 6.87 5.57
N GLU A 315 -9.28 6.88 4.25
CA GLU A 315 -8.08 7.33 3.55
C GLU A 315 -8.43 8.48 2.63
N TYR A 316 -7.58 9.51 2.59
CA TYR A 316 -7.91 10.80 1.96
C TYR A 316 -6.97 11.18 0.81
N LEU A 317 -7.53 11.86 -0.18
CA LEU A 317 -6.80 12.66 -1.17
C LEU A 317 -6.90 14.13 -0.77
N ALA A 318 -5.82 14.87 -0.94
CA ALA A 318 -5.80 16.31 -0.75
C ALA A 318 -5.17 17.00 -1.96
N PHE A 319 -5.78 18.09 -2.44
CA PHE A 319 -5.21 18.91 -3.52
C PHE A 319 -5.04 20.34 -3.06
N GLN A 320 -3.87 20.93 -3.38
CA GLN A 320 -3.60 22.33 -3.11
C GLN A 320 -4.47 23.23 -4.02
N GLY A 321 -5.46 23.91 -3.42
CA GLY A 321 -6.40 24.76 -4.14
C GLY A 321 -7.43 23.98 -4.98
N ARG A 322 -7.88 24.56 -6.09
CA ARG A 322 -8.90 23.93 -6.94
C ARG A 322 -8.36 22.71 -7.66
N VAL A 323 -9.13 21.62 -7.60
CA VAL A 323 -8.84 20.38 -8.32
C VAL A 323 -9.09 20.60 -9.80
N SER A 324 -8.12 20.25 -10.63
CA SER A 324 -8.28 20.25 -12.09
C SER A 324 -8.40 18.82 -12.63
N PRO A 325 -9.15 18.60 -13.72
CA PRO A 325 -9.16 17.30 -14.41
C PRO A 325 -7.76 16.83 -14.79
N GLY A 326 -6.86 17.76 -15.14
CA GLY A 326 -5.47 17.46 -15.43
C GLY A 326 -4.71 16.89 -14.23
N ALA A 327 -5.01 17.32 -13.00
CA ALA A 327 -4.39 16.77 -11.79
C ALA A 327 -4.87 15.33 -11.53
N VAL A 328 -6.18 15.07 -11.69
CA VAL A 328 -6.75 13.71 -11.57
C VAL A 328 -6.17 12.77 -12.63
N TRP A 329 -6.05 13.24 -13.87
CA TRP A 329 -5.44 12.47 -14.96
C TRP A 329 -3.96 12.14 -14.69
N GLN A 330 -3.18 13.08 -14.15
CA GLN A 330 -1.79 12.82 -13.79
C GLN A 330 -1.67 11.80 -12.65
N LEU A 331 -2.59 11.84 -11.67
CA LEU A 331 -2.64 10.81 -10.62
C LEU A 331 -2.91 9.42 -11.21
N MET A 332 -3.91 9.31 -12.09
CA MET A 332 -4.25 8.05 -12.76
C MET A 332 -3.08 7.50 -13.59
N ARG A 333 -2.32 8.38 -14.26
CA ARG A 333 -1.09 8.00 -14.98
C ARG A 333 0.03 7.56 -14.04
N LEU A 334 0.19 8.24 -12.92
CA LEU A 334 1.21 7.95 -11.91
C LEU A 334 1.01 6.58 -11.26
N THR A 335 -0.24 6.16 -11.09
CA THR A 335 -0.59 4.83 -10.57
C THR A 335 -0.61 3.76 -11.67
N LYS A 336 -0.28 4.11 -12.93
CA LYS A 336 -0.41 3.25 -14.13
C LYS A 336 -1.81 2.67 -14.33
N SER A 337 -2.84 3.39 -13.89
CA SER A 337 -4.24 2.99 -14.04
C SER A 337 -4.81 3.35 -15.42
N VAL A 338 -4.13 4.22 -16.19
CA VAL A 338 -4.45 4.61 -17.58
C VAL A 338 -3.22 4.73 -18.46
#